data_AF-A0A926VYX4-F1
#
_entry.id   AF-A0A926VYX4-F1
#
_cell.length_a   1.000
_cell.length_b   1.000
_cell.length_c   1.000
_cell.angle_alpha   90.00
_cell.angle_beta   90.00
_cell.angle_gamma   90.00
#
_symmetry.space_group_name_H-M   'P 1'
#
loop_
_entity.id
_entity.type
_entity.pdbx_description
1 polymer ?
#
loop_
_entity_poly.entity_id
_entity_poly.type
_entity_poly.pdbx_seq_one_letter_code
_entity_poly.pdbx_strand_id
1 'polypeptide(L)'
;MAKKPFHRSRTVAKSRVNYVYSQTVSLPGTLNIEVDALPPKIVLIDYNEVNQTQVQLETPEECAPYLDTESVSWVDVRGLGNQDIMQRLGRVFSLPPLILEDVVNVPERPKVEDYENQLVIIARMVITNERETGFYSEQVSFVLGKHYLLTIQEEPERDCFESVRARIRNNKGTIRKQKADYLEPVKKQLLHVEV
;
A
#
# COMPACT_ATOMS: atom_id res chain seq x y z
N MET A 1 53.89 -24.69 -1.07
CA MET A 1 52.98 -24.35 0.05
C MET A 1 53.10 -22.85 0.33
N ALA A 2 52.08 -22.06 0.01
CA ALA A 2 51.98 -20.66 0.41
C ALA A 2 50.49 -20.34 0.64
N LYS A 3 50.13 -19.97 1.87
CA LYS A 3 48.76 -19.62 2.28
C LYS A 3 48.42 -18.21 1.76
N LYS A 4 47.31 -18.08 1.02
CA LYS A 4 46.73 -16.78 0.65
C LYS A 4 46.23 -16.05 1.92
N PRO A 5 46.34 -14.71 1.99
CA PRO A 5 45.86 -13.96 3.14
C PRO A 5 44.33 -13.91 3.18
N PHE A 6 43.81 -14.05 4.39
CA PHE A 6 42.40 -14.03 4.77
C PHE A 6 41.79 -12.66 4.44
N HIS A 7 40.77 -12.61 3.57
CA HIS A 7 39.96 -11.41 3.39
C HIS A 7 39.17 -11.14 4.67
N ARG A 8 39.43 -9.99 5.31
CA ARG A 8 38.60 -9.45 6.40
C ARG A 8 37.16 -9.33 5.89
N SER A 9 36.27 -10.12 6.47
CA SER A 9 34.83 -9.94 6.34
C SER A 9 34.47 -8.51 6.75
N ARG A 10 34.01 -7.69 5.80
CA ARG A 10 33.31 -6.44 6.12
C ARG A 10 32.03 -6.83 6.83
N THR A 11 31.94 -6.47 8.11
CA THR A 11 30.71 -6.56 8.90
C THR A 11 29.62 -5.78 8.15
N VAL A 12 28.63 -6.50 7.64
CA VAL A 12 27.43 -5.91 7.06
C VAL A 12 26.68 -5.25 8.21
N ALA A 13 26.60 -3.92 8.20
CA ALA A 13 25.72 -3.19 9.09
C ALA A 13 24.28 -3.58 8.73
N LYS A 14 23.65 -4.40 9.56
CA LYS A 14 22.22 -4.69 9.46
C LYS A 14 21.48 -3.37 9.70
N SER A 15 20.89 -2.79 8.65
CA SER A 15 19.90 -1.73 8.78
C SER A 15 18.66 -2.31 9.47
N ARG A 16 18.68 -2.31 10.81
CA ARG A 16 17.51 -2.65 11.62
C ARG A 16 16.55 -1.48 11.54
N VAL A 17 15.40 -1.68 10.91
CA VAL A 17 14.28 -0.77 11.06
C VAL A 17 13.83 -0.87 12.52
N ASN A 18 13.94 0.22 13.27
CA ASN A 18 13.46 0.29 14.65
C ASN A 18 11.99 0.71 14.63
N TYR A 19 11.08 -0.23 14.36
CA TYR A 19 9.70 -0.01 14.76
C TYR A 19 9.64 -0.05 16.28
N VAL A 20 9.40 1.09 16.91
CA VAL A 20 9.07 1.15 18.33
C VAL A 20 7.60 0.80 18.43
N TYR A 21 7.28 -0.46 18.77
CA TYR A 21 5.92 -0.81 19.16
C TYR A 21 5.57 0.01 20.40
N SER A 22 4.87 1.13 20.23
CA SER A 22 4.35 1.87 21.37
C SER A 22 3.27 1.01 22.02
N GLN A 23 3.48 0.62 23.27
CA GLN A 23 2.43 -0.01 24.09
C GLN A 23 1.48 1.08 24.58
N THR A 24 0.85 1.79 23.65
CA THR A 24 -0.19 2.76 24.00
C THR A 24 -1.50 2.00 24.05
N VAL A 25 -2.03 1.78 25.25
CA VAL A 25 -3.39 1.23 25.41
C VAL A 25 -4.36 2.32 24.95
N SER A 26 -4.74 2.28 23.67
CA SER A 26 -5.79 3.13 23.09
C SER A 26 -7.13 2.40 23.11
N LEU A 27 -8.23 3.15 23.06
CA LEU A 27 -9.55 2.56 22.89
C LEU A 27 -9.62 1.89 21.49
N PRO A 28 -10.23 0.71 21.35
CA PRO A 28 -10.43 0.10 20.04
C PRO A 28 -11.08 1.07 19.05
N GLY A 29 -10.56 1.13 17.83
CA GLY A 29 -10.94 2.08 16.77
C GLY A 29 -10.23 3.44 16.83
N THR A 30 -9.21 3.61 17.67
CA THR A 30 -8.42 4.85 17.73
C THR A 30 -7.28 4.82 16.72
N LEU A 31 -7.14 5.89 15.92
CA LEU A 31 -6.05 6.03 14.96
C LEU A 31 -4.87 6.75 15.61
N ASN A 32 -3.71 6.09 15.61
CA ASN A 32 -2.46 6.57 16.17
C ASN A 32 -1.49 6.89 15.02
N ILE A 33 -1.57 8.11 14.48
CA ILE A 33 -0.71 8.59 13.40
C ILE A 33 0.35 9.53 13.97
N GLU A 34 1.59 9.41 13.51
CA GLU A 34 2.68 10.31 13.90
C GLU A 34 2.35 11.77 13.52
N VAL A 35 2.71 12.72 14.40
CA VAL A 35 2.34 14.13 14.24
C VAL A 35 2.98 14.77 13.00
N ASP A 36 4.13 14.27 12.58
CA ASP A 36 4.90 14.68 11.40
C ASP A 36 4.68 13.77 10.19
N ALA A 37 3.68 12.89 10.22
CA ALA A 37 3.32 12.07 9.07
C ALA A 37 3.03 12.95 7.84
N LEU A 38 3.62 12.57 6.71
CA LEU A 38 3.55 13.35 5.49
C LEU A 38 2.11 13.42 4.95
N PRO A 39 1.68 14.57 4.39
CA PRO A 39 0.35 14.70 3.80
C PRO A 39 0.09 13.62 2.75
N PRO A 40 -1.11 13.02 2.74
CA PRO A 40 -1.40 11.93 1.83
C PRO A 40 -1.55 12.47 0.42
N LYS A 41 -0.99 11.75 -0.55
CA LYS A 41 -1.29 11.94 -1.98
C LYS A 41 -2.32 10.89 -2.37
N ILE A 42 -3.52 11.34 -2.73
CA ILE A 42 -4.60 10.46 -3.19
C ILE A 42 -4.62 10.51 -4.71
N VAL A 43 -4.40 9.37 -5.36
CA VAL A 43 -4.42 9.25 -6.82
C VAL A 43 -5.47 8.22 -7.22
N LEU A 44 -6.44 8.65 -8.02
CA LEU A 44 -7.39 7.76 -8.67
C LEU A 44 -6.84 7.34 -10.03
N ILE A 45 -6.87 6.04 -10.29
CA ILE A 45 -6.62 5.42 -11.58
C ILE A 45 -7.86 4.60 -11.94
N ASP A 46 -8.73 5.15 -12.77
CA ASP A 46 -9.95 4.48 -13.23
C ASP A 46 -9.75 3.96 -14.65
N TYR A 47 -10.09 2.69 -14.88
CA TYR A 47 -9.83 2.04 -16.17
C TYR A 47 -10.84 0.95 -16.51
N ASN A 48 -11.00 0.74 -17.82
CA ASN A 48 -11.70 -0.41 -18.41
C ASN A 48 -10.91 -0.91 -19.63
N GLU A 49 -11.46 -1.84 -20.41
CA GLU A 49 -10.76 -2.41 -21.56
C GLU A 49 -10.28 -1.38 -22.60
N VAL A 50 -10.98 -0.25 -22.70
CA VAL A 50 -10.78 0.76 -23.74
C VAL A 50 -10.07 1.99 -23.18
N ASN A 51 -10.60 2.54 -22.09
CA ASN A 51 -10.21 3.83 -21.54
C ASN A 51 -9.45 3.67 -20.21
N GLN A 52 -8.62 4.67 -19.90
CA GLN A 52 -8.08 4.87 -18.57
C GLN A 52 -7.96 6.37 -18.29
N THR A 53 -8.15 6.74 -17.04
CA THR A 53 -7.89 8.08 -16.53
C THR A 53 -7.07 8.00 -15.24
N GLN A 54 -6.22 9.00 -15.02
CA GLN A 54 -5.46 9.16 -13.79
C GLN A 54 -5.61 10.60 -13.31
N VAL A 55 -6.09 10.76 -12.07
CA VAL A 55 -6.37 12.07 -11.47
C VAL A 55 -5.84 12.09 -10.04
N GLN A 56 -5.16 13.16 -9.66
CA GLN A 56 -4.85 13.42 -8.26
C GLN A 56 -6.05 14.10 -7.62
N LEU A 57 -6.54 13.55 -6.52
CA LEU A 57 -7.72 14.03 -5.80
C LEU A 57 -7.28 14.94 -4.64
N GLU A 58 -8.09 15.94 -4.33
CA GLU A 58 -7.85 16.82 -3.19
C GLU A 58 -8.47 16.24 -1.90
N THR A 59 -9.57 15.50 -2.06
CA THR A 59 -10.34 14.94 -0.95
C THR A 59 -10.73 13.47 -1.17
N PRO A 60 -10.86 12.66 -0.08
CA PRO A 60 -11.33 11.28 -0.19
C PRO A 60 -12.71 11.13 -0.87
N GLU A 61 -13.60 12.09 -0.67
CA GLU A 61 -14.99 12.04 -1.15
C GLU A 61 -15.09 12.09 -2.68
N GLU A 62 -14.08 12.64 -3.37
CA GLU A 62 -14.01 12.66 -4.83
C GLU A 62 -13.89 11.24 -5.44
N CYS A 63 -13.52 10.23 -4.65
CA CYS A 63 -13.52 8.83 -5.09
C CYS A 63 -14.94 8.29 -5.27
N ALA A 64 -15.92 8.76 -4.50
CA ALA A 64 -17.23 8.12 -4.35
C ALA A 64 -17.98 7.86 -5.68
N PRO A 65 -17.97 8.78 -6.67
CA PRO A 65 -18.63 8.55 -7.96
C PRO A 65 -18.07 7.38 -8.77
N TYR A 66 -16.86 6.91 -8.45
CA TYR A 66 -16.15 5.87 -9.19
C TYR A 66 -16.22 4.48 -8.54
N LEU A 67 -16.70 4.38 -7.29
CA LEU A 67 -16.65 3.13 -6.53
C LEU A 67 -17.74 2.12 -6.92
N ASP A 68 -18.75 2.54 -7.68
CA ASP A 68 -19.89 1.71 -8.13
C ASP A 68 -20.10 1.80 -9.66
N THR A 69 -19.01 1.99 -10.41
CA THR A 69 -19.03 1.98 -11.87
C THR A 69 -18.67 0.60 -12.43
N GLU A 70 -18.93 0.35 -13.72
CA GLU A 70 -18.49 -0.89 -14.38
C GLU A 70 -16.97 -0.93 -14.63
N SER A 71 -16.29 0.20 -14.52
CA SER A 71 -14.82 0.30 -14.58
C SER A 71 -14.19 -0.23 -13.29
N VAL A 72 -12.87 -0.39 -13.31
CA VAL A 72 -12.07 -0.68 -12.12
C VAL A 72 -11.40 0.61 -11.67
N SER A 73 -11.65 0.98 -10.42
CA SER A 73 -11.05 2.15 -9.78
C SER A 73 -9.97 1.75 -8.80
N TRP A 74 -8.72 2.09 -9.11
CA TRP A 74 -7.62 1.97 -8.16
C TRP A 74 -7.35 3.31 -7.50
N VAL A 75 -7.65 3.41 -6.21
CA VAL A 75 -7.37 4.57 -5.37
C VAL A 75 -6.08 4.31 -4.59
N ASP A 76 -5.02 5.02 -4.98
CA ASP A 76 -3.69 4.91 -4.40
C ASP A 76 -3.43 6.06 -3.44
N VAL A 77 -3.48 5.77 -2.14
CA VAL A 77 -3.23 6.69 -1.04
C VAL A 77 -1.80 6.47 -0.55
N ARG A 78 -0.98 7.51 -0.69
CA ARG A 78 0.46 7.48 -0.37
C ARG A 78 0.77 8.49 0.72
N GLY A 79 1.18 8.02 1.90
CA GLY A 79 1.27 8.83 3.12
C GLY A 79 0.06 8.64 4.03
N LEU A 80 0.27 8.52 5.35
CA LEU A 80 -0.81 8.39 6.33
C LEU A 80 -1.47 9.73 6.69
N GLY A 81 -0.76 10.85 6.55
CA GLY A 81 -1.33 12.16 6.81
C GLY A 81 -1.79 12.37 8.25
N ASN A 82 -3.10 12.51 8.45
CA ASN A 82 -3.68 12.77 9.75
C ASN A 82 -4.97 11.96 9.98
N GLN A 83 -5.47 12.00 11.22
CA GLN A 83 -6.64 11.23 11.61
C GLN A 83 -7.90 11.61 10.84
N ASP A 84 -8.12 12.90 10.54
CA ASP A 84 -9.32 13.36 9.83
C ASP A 84 -9.43 12.74 8.43
N ILE A 85 -8.34 12.82 7.64
CA ILE A 85 -8.34 12.30 6.28
C ILE A 85 -8.47 10.77 6.23
N MET A 86 -7.85 10.04 7.18
CA MET A 86 -8.00 8.60 7.28
C MET A 86 -9.42 8.19 7.72
N GLN A 87 -10.05 8.93 8.63
CA GLN A 87 -11.46 8.70 8.99
C GLN A 87 -12.40 8.94 7.82
N ARG A 88 -12.15 9.98 7.02
CA ARG A 88 -12.93 10.27 5.81
C ARG A 88 -12.77 9.20 4.75
N LEU A 89 -11.55 8.72 4.51
CA LEU A 89 -11.30 7.53 3.69
C LEU A 89 -12.08 6.32 4.21
N GLY A 90 -12.01 6.04 5.51
CA GLY A 90 -12.77 4.95 6.13
C GLY A 90 -14.27 5.05 5.87
N ARG A 91 -14.86 6.25 5.92
CA ARG A 91 -16.29 6.46 5.59
C ARG A 91 -16.59 6.22 4.12
N VAL A 92 -15.78 6.79 3.21
CA VAL A 92 -15.97 6.64 1.75
C VAL A 92 -15.92 5.17 1.33
N PHE A 93 -15.01 4.41 1.90
CA PHE A 93 -14.83 2.99 1.60
C PHE A 93 -15.59 2.06 2.54
N SER A 94 -16.41 2.60 3.46
CA SER A 94 -17.16 1.81 4.46
C SER A 94 -16.29 0.85 5.28
N LEU A 95 -15.07 1.27 5.63
CA LEU A 95 -14.15 0.49 6.47
C LEU A 95 -14.63 0.48 7.92
N PRO A 96 -14.80 -0.71 8.55
CA PRO A 96 -15.05 -0.80 9.98
C PRO A 96 -13.93 -0.10 10.78
N PRO A 97 -14.23 0.54 11.92
CA PRO A 97 -13.23 1.26 12.71
C PRO A 97 -12.01 0.42 13.10
N LEU A 98 -12.21 -0.87 13.42
CA LEU A 98 -11.11 -1.79 13.75
C LEU A 98 -10.21 -2.08 12.55
N ILE A 99 -10.77 -2.11 11.33
CA ILE A 99 -9.97 -2.28 10.12
C ILE A 99 -9.20 -1.02 9.79
N LEU A 100 -9.84 0.14 9.92
CA LEU A 100 -9.15 1.40 9.71
C LEU A 100 -8.01 1.57 10.72
N GLU A 101 -8.22 1.12 11.97
CA GLU A 101 -7.17 1.05 12.99
C GLU A 101 -5.99 0.20 12.51
N ASP A 102 -6.21 -1.05 12.10
CA ASP A 102 -5.14 -1.95 11.65
C ASP A 102 -4.38 -1.42 10.41
N VAL A 103 -5.10 -0.77 9.51
CA VAL A 103 -4.56 -0.19 8.28
C VAL A 103 -3.64 1.01 8.55
N VAL A 104 -3.94 1.79 9.59
CA VAL A 104 -3.31 3.08 9.90
C VAL A 104 -2.27 2.97 11.02
N ASN A 105 -2.53 2.14 12.03
CA ASN A 105 -1.67 1.99 13.20
C ASN A 105 -0.50 1.05 12.86
N VAL A 106 0.57 1.63 12.33
CA VAL A 106 1.75 0.87 11.93
C VAL A 106 2.74 0.67 13.09
N PRO A 107 3.42 -0.48 13.16
CA PRO A 107 3.28 -1.64 12.28
C PRO A 107 2.20 -2.62 12.80
N GLU A 108 1.45 -3.19 11.87
CA GLU A 108 0.54 -4.31 12.11
C GLU A 108 1.08 -5.60 11.48
N ARG A 109 0.65 -6.76 11.97
CA ARG A 109 1.11 -8.04 11.42
C ARG A 109 0.48 -8.28 10.04
N PRO A 110 1.24 -8.78 9.05
CA PRO A 110 0.66 -9.14 7.77
C PRO A 110 -0.47 -10.15 7.93
N LYS A 111 -1.62 -9.84 7.34
CA LYS A 111 -2.85 -10.62 7.48
C LYS A 111 -3.76 -10.43 6.27
N VAL A 112 -4.68 -11.37 6.13
CA VAL A 112 -5.78 -11.32 5.16
C VAL A 112 -7.06 -11.55 5.93
N GLU A 113 -8.01 -10.64 5.79
CA GLU A 113 -9.30 -10.69 6.47
C GLU A 113 -10.41 -10.50 5.42
N ASP A 114 -11.36 -11.44 5.43
CA ASP A 114 -12.50 -11.46 4.52
C ASP A 114 -13.72 -10.88 5.24
N TYR A 115 -14.25 -9.80 4.70
CA TYR A 115 -15.47 -9.13 5.15
C TYR A 115 -16.52 -9.24 4.04
N GLU A 116 -17.81 -9.24 4.41
CA GLU A 116 -18.93 -9.59 3.51
C GLU A 116 -18.81 -9.07 2.06
N ASN A 117 -18.35 -7.82 1.87
CA ASN A 117 -18.20 -7.21 0.55
C ASN A 117 -16.77 -6.74 0.23
N GLN A 118 -15.78 -7.04 1.09
CA GLN A 118 -14.43 -6.50 0.98
C GLN A 118 -13.37 -7.49 1.46
N LEU A 119 -12.26 -7.59 0.72
CA LEU A 119 -11.05 -8.30 1.17
C LEU A 119 -10.01 -7.29 1.64
N VAL A 120 -9.57 -7.41 2.89
CA VAL A 120 -8.52 -6.56 3.48
C VAL A 120 -7.23 -7.36 3.56
N ILE A 121 -6.14 -6.81 3.04
CA ILE A 121 -4.81 -7.41 3.08
C ILE A 121 -3.85 -6.39 3.66
N ILE A 122 -3.17 -6.74 4.75
CA ILE A 122 -2.04 -5.98 5.27
C ILE A 122 -0.77 -6.76 4.95
N ALA A 123 0.20 -6.10 4.32
CA ALA A 123 1.44 -6.72 3.88
C ALA A 123 2.64 -5.80 4.11
N ARG A 124 3.84 -6.37 3.93
CA ARG A 124 5.09 -5.63 3.94
C ARG A 124 5.57 -5.41 2.52
N MET A 125 5.78 -4.16 2.15
CA MET A 125 6.52 -3.79 0.95
C MET A 125 8.00 -3.66 1.32
N VAL A 126 8.88 -4.15 0.45
CA VAL A 126 10.34 -4.08 0.61
C VAL A 126 10.92 -3.53 -0.68
N ILE A 127 11.71 -2.47 -0.57
CA ILE A 127 12.32 -1.77 -1.70
C ILE A 127 13.83 -1.66 -1.44
N THR A 128 14.65 -2.01 -2.42
CA THR A 128 16.10 -1.83 -2.34
C THR A 128 16.46 -0.36 -2.16
N ASN A 129 17.39 -0.08 -1.24
CA ASN A 129 17.96 1.25 -1.13
C ASN A 129 19.02 1.45 -2.22
N GLU A 130 18.76 2.32 -3.20
CA GLU A 130 19.71 2.57 -4.30
C GLU A 130 20.93 3.38 -3.86
N ARG A 131 20.84 4.12 -2.74
CA ARG A 131 21.88 5.04 -2.27
C ARG A 131 22.78 4.42 -1.20
N GLU A 132 22.29 3.42 -0.47
CA GLU A 132 23.03 2.77 0.62
C GLU A 132 22.82 1.25 0.58
N THR A 133 23.73 0.50 1.20
CA THR A 133 23.52 -0.94 1.40
C THR A 133 22.36 -1.16 2.36
N GLY A 134 21.21 -1.64 1.87
CA GLY A 134 20.06 -1.96 2.71
C GLY A 134 18.75 -2.02 1.93
N PHE A 135 17.65 -2.14 2.67
CA PHE A 135 16.29 -2.11 2.12
C PHE A 135 15.44 -1.14 2.94
N TYR A 136 14.56 -0.42 2.26
CA TYR A 136 13.41 0.23 2.87
C TYR A 136 12.29 -0.81 3.00
N SER A 137 11.55 -0.75 4.09
CA SER A 137 10.38 -1.60 4.23
C SER A 137 9.29 -0.86 4.96
N GLU A 138 8.08 -0.92 4.42
CA GLU A 138 6.88 -0.28 4.94
C GLU A 138 5.69 -1.24 4.88
N GLN A 139 4.67 -0.94 5.67
CA GLN A 139 3.36 -1.55 5.60
C GLN A 139 2.63 -0.96 4.40
N VAL A 140 1.96 -1.85 3.67
CA VAL A 140 0.99 -1.47 2.65
C VAL A 140 -0.28 -2.26 2.89
N SER A 141 -1.39 -1.54 2.89
CA SER A 141 -2.72 -2.10 3.07
C SER A 141 -3.46 -2.07 1.75
N PHE A 142 -4.15 -3.15 1.43
CA PHE A 142 -5.02 -3.29 0.28
C PHE A 142 -6.44 -3.56 0.76
N VAL A 143 -7.40 -2.82 0.23
CA VAL A 143 -8.83 -3.07 0.43
C VAL A 143 -9.44 -3.27 -0.95
N LEU A 144 -9.92 -4.47 -1.20
CA LEU A 144 -10.54 -4.84 -2.46
C LEU A 144 -12.05 -4.87 -2.27
N GLY A 145 -12.75 -4.02 -3.00
CA GLY A 145 -14.19 -4.10 -3.18
C GLY A 145 -14.53 -4.56 -4.59
N LYS A 146 -15.83 -4.71 -4.85
CA LYS A 146 -16.36 -5.23 -6.13
C LYS A 146 -15.82 -4.53 -7.39
N HIS A 147 -15.64 -3.21 -7.33
CA HIS A 147 -15.24 -2.37 -8.46
C HIS A 147 -14.00 -1.53 -8.18
N TYR A 148 -13.38 -1.67 -7.00
CA TYR A 148 -12.25 -0.85 -6.63
C TYR A 148 -11.15 -1.61 -5.88
N LEU A 149 -9.95 -1.06 -6.00
CA LEU A 149 -8.80 -1.37 -5.16
C LEU A 149 -8.39 -0.09 -4.44
N LEU A 150 -8.34 -0.11 -3.11
CA LEU A 150 -7.73 0.94 -2.31
C LEU A 150 -6.37 0.45 -1.82
N THR A 151 -5.30 1.20 -2.09
CA THR A 151 -3.98 1.01 -1.49
C THR A 151 -3.68 2.15 -0.52
N ILE A 152 -3.20 1.83 0.68
CA ILE A 152 -2.74 2.81 1.68
C ILE A 152 -1.30 2.47 2.04
N GLN A 153 -0.40 3.44 1.90
CA GLN A 153 1.05 3.31 2.08
C GLN A 153 1.56 4.31 3.14
N GLU A 154 2.58 3.92 3.92
CA GLU A 154 3.17 4.79 4.95
C GLU A 154 3.84 6.02 4.33
N GLU A 155 4.63 5.82 3.27
CA GLU A 155 5.48 6.84 2.68
C GLU A 155 4.94 7.34 1.32
N PRO A 156 4.97 8.66 1.04
CA PRO A 156 4.35 9.21 -0.16
C PRO A 156 5.16 9.09 -1.46
N GLU A 157 6.44 8.74 -1.39
CA GLU A 157 7.38 8.91 -2.51
C GLU A 157 7.86 7.61 -3.18
N ARG A 158 7.86 6.50 -2.46
CA ARG A 158 8.49 5.25 -2.91
C ARG A 158 7.45 4.14 -2.87
N ASP A 159 7.33 3.39 -3.97
CA ASP A 159 6.49 2.20 -4.02
C ASP A 159 7.01 1.22 -5.09
N CYS A 160 6.47 0.00 -5.10
CA CYS A 160 6.80 -1.02 -6.10
C CYS A 160 5.74 -1.17 -7.21
N PHE A 161 4.79 -0.24 -7.30
CA PHE A 161 3.60 -0.35 -8.13
C PHE A 161 3.69 0.32 -9.51
N GLU A 162 4.79 1.00 -9.85
CA GLU A 162 4.91 1.65 -11.18
C GLU A 162 4.80 0.64 -12.32
N SER A 163 5.25 -0.60 -12.13
CA SER A 163 5.09 -1.66 -13.13
C SER A 163 3.61 -1.95 -13.43
N VAL A 164 2.75 -1.89 -12.41
CA VAL A 164 1.29 -2.04 -12.52
C VAL A 164 0.68 -0.82 -13.21
N ARG A 165 1.02 0.39 -12.76
CA ARG A 165 0.56 1.65 -13.36
C ARG A 165 0.92 1.73 -14.83
N ALA A 166 2.14 1.38 -15.21
CA ALA A 166 2.60 1.36 -16.59
C ALA A 166 1.86 0.32 -17.45
N ARG A 167 1.50 -0.85 -16.89
CA ARG A 167 0.69 -1.85 -17.60
C ARG A 167 -0.72 -1.36 -17.84
N ILE A 168 -1.35 -0.71 -16.85
CA ILE A 168 -2.66 -0.06 -17.02
C ILE A 168 -2.52 1.02 -18.07
N ARG A 169 -1.63 2.02 -17.92
CA ARG A 169 -1.45 3.15 -18.84
C ARG A 169 -1.27 2.72 -20.31
N ASN A 170 -0.47 1.68 -20.54
CA ASN A 170 -0.12 1.20 -21.89
C ASN A 170 -0.99 0.03 -22.41
N ASN A 171 -2.06 -0.35 -21.70
CA ASN A 171 -2.92 -1.50 -22.01
C ASN A 171 -2.12 -2.79 -22.29
N LYS A 172 -1.12 -3.09 -21.44
CA LYS A 172 -0.24 -4.25 -21.62
C LYS A 172 -0.79 -5.50 -20.93
N GLY A 173 -0.88 -6.58 -21.69
CA GLY A 173 -1.35 -7.87 -21.20
C GLY A 173 -2.87 -7.87 -21.01
N THR A 174 -3.35 -8.54 -19.96
CA THR A 174 -4.78 -8.69 -19.69
C THR A 174 -5.30 -7.76 -18.60
N ILE A 175 -4.46 -6.91 -17.99
CA ILE A 175 -4.78 -6.17 -16.76
C ILE A 175 -6.09 -5.36 -16.83
N ARG A 176 -6.39 -4.73 -17.98
CA ARG A 176 -7.62 -3.93 -18.16
C ARG A 176 -8.87 -4.75 -18.48
N LYS A 177 -8.70 -6.03 -18.84
CA LYS A 177 -9.80 -6.98 -19.11
C LYS A 177 -10.29 -7.68 -17.85
N GLN A 178 -9.67 -7.36 -16.72
CA GLN A 178 -9.86 -8.05 -15.46
C GLN A 178 -10.64 -7.14 -14.52
N LYS A 179 -11.45 -7.73 -13.65
CA LYS A 179 -12.18 -7.00 -12.60
C LYS A 179 -11.23 -6.59 -11.47
N ALA A 180 -11.72 -5.74 -10.56
CA ALA A 180 -10.96 -5.26 -9.40
C ALA A 180 -10.39 -6.42 -8.56
N ASP A 181 -11.14 -7.52 -8.45
CA ASP A 181 -10.77 -8.73 -7.71
C ASP A 181 -9.56 -9.47 -8.32
N TYR A 182 -9.12 -9.09 -9.52
CA TYR A 182 -7.95 -9.69 -10.15
C TYR A 182 -6.65 -9.14 -9.57
N LEU A 183 -6.27 -9.78 -8.47
CA LEU A 183 -5.05 -9.56 -7.71
C LEU A 183 -3.74 -9.86 -8.45
N GLU A 184 -3.70 -10.38 -9.70
CA GLU A 184 -2.42 -10.78 -10.33
C GLU A 184 -1.35 -9.67 -10.37
N PRO A 185 -1.67 -8.39 -10.64
CA PRO A 185 -0.67 -7.33 -10.66
C PRO A 185 -0.04 -7.10 -9.28
N VAL A 186 -0.83 -7.20 -8.21
CA VAL A 186 -0.40 -7.03 -6.82
C VAL A 186 0.25 -8.30 -6.27
N LYS A 187 -0.34 -9.48 -6.53
CA LYS A 187 0.19 -10.80 -6.16
C LYS A 187 1.59 -11.03 -6.72
N LYS A 188 1.82 -10.69 -8.00
CA LYS A 188 3.13 -10.89 -8.59
C LYS A 188 4.18 -10.03 -7.91
N GLN A 189 3.85 -8.80 -7.49
CA GLN A 189 4.80 -7.90 -6.85
C GLN A 189 5.03 -8.24 -5.36
N LEU A 190 4.01 -8.71 -4.64
CA LEU A 190 4.12 -9.18 -3.25
C LEU A 190 4.87 -10.52 -3.13
N LEU A 191 4.77 -11.39 -4.14
CA LEU A 191 5.41 -12.72 -4.15
C LEU A 191 6.84 -12.74 -4.71
N HIS A 192 7.36 -11.62 -5.24
CA HIS A 192 8.77 -11.53 -5.65
C HIS A 192 9.73 -11.18 -4.49
N VAL A 193 9.26 -11.26 -3.24
CA VAL A 193 10.10 -11.32 -2.05
C VAL A 193 10.33 -12.80 -1.66
N GLU A 194 10.85 -13.59 -2.59
CA GLU A 194 11.51 -14.85 -2.25
C GLU A 194 13.03 -14.68 -2.47
N VAL A 195 13.75 -15.16 -1.46
CA VAL A 195 15.17 -14.97 -1.12
C VAL A 195 16.14 -15.24 -2.28
#